data_AF-A0A931Y2K7-F1
#
_entry.id   AF-A0A931Y2K7-F1
#
_cell.length_a   1.000
_cell.length_b   1.000
_cell.length_c   1.000
_cell.angle_alpha   90.00
_cell.angle_beta   90.00
_cell.angle_gamma   90.00
#
_symmetry.space_group_name_H-M   'P 1'
#
loop_
_entity.id
_entity.type
_entity.pdbx_description
1 polymer ?
#
loop_
_entity_poly.entity_id
_entity_poly.type
_entity_poly.pdbx_seq_one_letter_code
_entity_poly.pdbx_strand_id
1 'polypeptide(L)'
;MRTPILAAVALLGSLTVACGGGGFEQPGAEQIAEPNTTSNTTSTNTSSTETRQNAQVPETQPVAAEMSAEEGVDTAFSTEDGELPDYAEPTEEETGGLVVEGREGMDQGLEAALAENPAEPEARPVVDGVGTSSQALLSDRGTSLANEARRIAGYTNRSTSYYAFTLYMNESTGTRRTDCSGLIAYILSRKQSGGYDLIPTDGTYRPIASDYFDYLLSRPTTASTTTSPRWRRILKPISLKPGDLVVYKNPPGGSTSGHVMMVKDLPYAGRSGEVIVPVVDSARSGHAKDTRGSTYSGPGAGSIGVKVDSYGKPTGYYWKGGLTSYPTYTKIVMGRLE
;
A
#
# COMPACT_ATOMS: atom_id res chain seq x y z
N MET A 1 -11.11 -51.17 15.90
CA MET A 1 -12.48 -51.46 15.42
C MET A 1 -13.28 -50.17 15.42
N ARG A 2 -14.17 -50.03 14.42
CA ARG A 2 -15.14 -48.94 14.14
C ARG A 2 -14.67 -47.80 13.23
N THR A 3 -14.74 -48.14 11.94
CA THR A 3 -15.10 -47.32 10.77
C THR A 3 -16.57 -46.80 10.85
N PRO A 4 -17.11 -46.02 9.88
CA PRO A 4 -17.81 -44.76 10.11
C PRO A 4 -19.33 -44.84 9.80
N ILE A 5 -20.04 -43.72 9.92
CA ILE A 5 -21.43 -43.59 9.44
C ILE A 5 -21.50 -42.54 8.33
N LEU A 6 -21.90 -43.02 7.14
CA LEU A 6 -22.53 -42.29 6.04
C LEU A 6 -24.03 -42.08 6.33
N ALA A 7 -24.60 -40.97 5.86
CA ALA A 7 -25.96 -40.85 5.30
C ALA A 7 -26.01 -39.55 4.47
N ALA A 8 -26.10 -39.59 3.12
CA ALA A 8 -27.28 -39.80 2.27
C ALA A 8 -28.23 -38.57 2.23
N VAL A 9 -28.19 -37.76 1.16
CA VAL A 9 -29.06 -37.74 -0.05
C VAL A 9 -30.41 -37.03 0.16
N ALA A 10 -30.66 -35.95 -0.58
CA ALA A 10 -31.89 -35.72 -1.36
C ALA A 10 -31.73 -34.58 -2.38
N LEU A 11 -32.06 -34.90 -3.64
CA LEU A 11 -32.29 -34.02 -4.79
C LEU A 11 -33.75 -33.50 -4.79
N LEU A 12 -34.02 -32.56 -5.72
CA LEU A 12 -35.30 -32.02 -6.23
C LEU A 12 -35.71 -30.67 -5.59
N GLY A 13 -36.10 -29.64 -6.33
CA GLY A 13 -36.39 -29.56 -7.75
C GLY A 13 -36.52 -28.12 -8.26
N SER A 14 -36.46 -28.01 -9.58
CA SER A 14 -36.62 -26.79 -10.38
C SER A 14 -38.02 -26.21 -10.26
N LEU A 15 -38.13 -24.88 -10.21
CA LEU A 15 -39.36 -24.16 -10.52
C LEU A 15 -39.07 -23.08 -11.57
N THR A 16 -39.43 -23.38 -12.81
CA THR A 16 -39.63 -22.43 -13.90
C THR A 16 -40.96 -21.71 -13.68
N VAL A 17 -40.94 -20.37 -13.71
CA VAL A 17 -42.12 -19.54 -13.92
C VAL A 17 -41.87 -18.68 -15.16
N ALA A 18 -42.67 -18.93 -16.19
CA ALA A 18 -42.82 -18.10 -17.37
C ALA A 18 -44.32 -17.80 -17.53
N CYS A 19 -44.64 -16.52 -17.79
CA CYS A 19 -45.85 -15.94 -18.40
C CYS A 19 -45.87 -14.46 -17.96
N GLY A 20 -45.56 -13.49 -18.82
CA GLY A 20 -46.45 -12.84 -19.80
C GLY A 20 -46.12 -11.33 -19.69
N GLY A 21 -45.99 -10.52 -20.72
CA GLY A 21 -46.92 -10.29 -21.82
C GLY A 21 -47.57 -8.91 -21.61
N GLY A 22 -47.12 -7.90 -22.36
CA GLY A 22 -47.60 -6.50 -22.35
C GLY A 22 -46.41 -5.53 -22.33
N GLY A 23 -46.09 -4.71 -23.34
CA GLY A 23 -46.92 -4.12 -24.38
C GLY A 23 -47.59 -2.86 -23.83
N PHE A 24 -46.92 -1.70 -23.91
CA PHE A 24 -47.55 -0.38 -24.12
C PHE A 24 -46.53 0.77 -24.27
N GLU A 25 -46.62 1.41 -25.43
CA GLU A 25 -46.49 2.84 -25.77
C GLU A 25 -45.39 3.74 -25.20
N GLN A 26 -44.57 4.26 -26.13
CA GLN A 26 -43.89 5.55 -26.03
C GLN A 26 -44.87 6.70 -26.37
N PRO A 27 -44.76 7.84 -25.69
CA PRO A 27 -44.83 9.15 -26.33
C PRO A 27 -43.45 9.81 -26.20
N GLY A 28 -42.90 10.46 -27.22
CA GLY A 28 -43.51 11.56 -27.96
C GLY A 28 -42.55 12.73 -27.77
N ALA A 29 -41.69 12.95 -28.77
CA ALA A 29 -40.82 14.11 -28.83
C ALA A 29 -41.64 15.31 -29.29
N GLU A 30 -41.60 16.41 -28.53
CA GLU A 30 -42.03 17.71 -29.03
C GLU A 30 -41.11 18.81 -28.48
N GLN A 31 -40.61 19.61 -29.41
CA GLN A 31 -39.87 20.85 -29.21
C GLN A 31 -40.73 21.90 -28.48
N ILE A 32 -40.10 22.94 -27.91
CA ILE A 32 -40.27 24.37 -28.29
C ILE A 32 -39.73 25.30 -27.17
N ALA A 33 -38.93 26.29 -27.61
CA ALA A 33 -38.69 27.64 -27.09
C ALA A 33 -37.94 27.91 -25.75
N GLU A 34 -36.74 28.46 -25.91
CA GLU A 34 -36.33 29.73 -25.24
C GLU A 34 -37.01 30.92 -25.97
N PRO A 35 -37.11 32.18 -25.44
CA PRO A 35 -36.18 32.81 -24.49
C PRO A 35 -36.78 33.80 -23.45
N ASN A 36 -35.85 34.36 -22.68
CA ASN A 36 -35.75 35.77 -22.26
C ASN A 36 -36.14 36.22 -20.84
N THR A 37 -35.13 36.85 -20.23
CA THR A 37 -35.12 38.19 -19.58
C THR A 37 -35.28 38.36 -18.06
N THR A 38 -34.26 39.06 -17.55
CA THR A 38 -34.22 40.14 -16.54
C THR A 38 -34.22 39.81 -15.04
N SER A 39 -33.03 40.01 -14.43
CA SER A 39 -32.71 40.97 -13.34
C SER A 39 -33.86 41.34 -12.37
N ASN A 40 -33.69 41.41 -11.05
CA ASN A 40 -32.84 42.38 -10.34
C ASN A 40 -33.09 42.28 -8.81
N THR A 41 -32.10 42.69 -8.03
CA THR A 41 -32.17 43.45 -6.74
C THR A 41 -32.72 42.88 -5.42
N THR A 42 -31.80 42.88 -4.43
CA THR A 42 -31.86 43.58 -3.13
C THR A 42 -32.24 42.82 -1.84
N SER A 43 -31.30 42.98 -0.91
CA SER A 43 -31.26 42.69 0.52
C SER A 43 -32.47 43.13 1.36
N THR A 44 -32.70 42.43 2.47
CA THR A 44 -32.93 43.10 3.77
C THR A 44 -32.49 42.22 4.94
N ASN A 45 -31.61 42.80 5.77
CA ASN A 45 -31.41 42.50 7.18
C ASN A 45 -32.71 42.70 7.96
N THR A 46 -32.98 41.84 8.94
CA THR A 46 -33.72 42.25 10.15
C THR A 46 -33.17 41.52 11.37
N SER A 47 -32.61 42.33 12.26
CA SER A 47 -32.30 42.05 13.66
C SER A 47 -33.57 42.19 14.49
N SER A 48 -33.78 41.32 15.47
CA SER A 48 -34.74 41.54 16.55
C SER A 48 -34.09 41.22 17.90
N THR A 49 -33.80 42.30 18.61
CA THR A 49 -33.61 42.43 20.05
C THR A 49 -34.85 41.94 20.82
N GLU A 50 -34.65 41.14 21.87
CA GLU A 50 -35.53 41.12 23.04
C GLU A 50 -34.68 41.13 24.32
N THR A 51 -35.20 41.82 25.33
CA THR A 51 -34.52 42.26 26.55
C THR A 51 -35.38 41.89 27.76
N ARG A 52 -34.68 41.54 28.86
CA ARG A 52 -35.10 41.43 30.28
C ARG A 52 -35.89 40.18 30.70
N GLN A 53 -35.34 39.44 31.67
CA GLN A 53 -35.56 39.77 33.08
C GLN A 53 -34.49 39.14 34.01
N ASN A 54 -34.27 39.87 35.09
CA ASN A 54 -33.24 39.78 36.11
C ASN A 54 -33.76 38.88 37.24
N ALA A 55 -32.96 37.91 37.72
CA ALA A 55 -33.20 37.26 39.01
C ALA A 55 -31.87 36.95 39.69
N GLN A 56 -31.88 37.14 41.00
CA GLN A 56 -30.79 37.44 41.89
C GLN A 56 -30.25 36.16 42.56
N VAL A 57 -28.92 36.00 42.52
CA VAL A 57 -27.94 35.34 43.44
C VAL A 57 -28.49 34.45 44.59
N PRO A 58 -27.87 33.28 44.87
CA PRO A 58 -26.81 33.31 45.89
C PRO A 58 -25.48 32.66 45.46
N GLU A 59 -24.45 33.30 45.95
CA GLU A 59 -23.02 33.05 45.90
C GLU A 59 -22.68 31.81 46.76
N THR A 60 -21.99 30.83 46.19
CA THR A 60 -21.36 29.73 46.95
C THR A 60 -19.86 29.79 46.78
N GLN A 61 -19.17 29.82 47.93
CA GLN A 61 -17.73 29.97 48.06
C GLN A 61 -16.96 28.70 47.67
N PRO A 62 -15.69 28.83 47.24
CA PRO A 62 -14.82 27.68 47.03
C PRO A 62 -14.32 27.14 48.38
N VAL A 63 -14.59 25.86 48.64
CA VAL A 63 -14.02 25.14 49.77
C VAL A 63 -12.59 24.76 49.41
N ALA A 64 -11.63 25.36 50.12
CA ALA A 64 -10.26 24.90 50.19
C ALA A 64 -10.21 23.55 50.93
N ALA A 65 -9.57 22.56 50.34
CA ALA A 65 -9.16 21.35 51.04
C ALA A 65 -7.65 21.45 51.28
N GLU A 66 -7.32 21.72 52.55
CA GLU A 66 -6.01 21.47 53.13
C GLU A 66 -5.73 19.96 53.08
N MET A 67 -4.59 19.57 52.52
CA MET A 67 -3.94 18.31 52.86
C MET A 67 -2.50 18.64 53.25
N SER A 68 -2.29 18.53 54.55
CA SER A 68 -1.03 18.59 55.26
C SER A 68 -0.06 17.51 54.79
N ALA A 69 1.20 17.92 54.67
CA ALA A 69 2.38 17.09 54.55
C ALA A 69 2.57 16.22 55.80
N GLU A 70 3.09 15.01 55.61
CA GLU A 70 4.07 14.34 56.47
C GLU A 70 4.90 13.34 55.65
N GLU A 71 6.02 12.95 56.21
CA GLU A 71 7.34 12.75 55.60
C GLU A 71 7.61 11.33 55.05
N GLY A 72 8.62 11.27 54.16
CA GLY A 72 9.66 10.23 54.20
C GLY A 72 9.35 8.87 53.56
N VAL A 73 10.02 8.55 52.45
CA VAL A 73 11.15 7.60 52.43
C VAL A 73 11.77 7.59 51.03
N ASP A 74 13.07 7.79 51.07
CA ASP A 74 14.11 7.74 50.07
C ASP A 74 14.15 6.38 49.35
N THR A 75 13.98 6.37 48.02
CA THR A 75 14.64 5.38 47.15
C THR A 75 14.97 6.03 45.80
N ALA A 76 16.26 6.31 45.63
CA ALA A 76 16.88 6.68 44.38
C ALA A 76 16.58 5.63 43.29
N PHE A 77 15.93 6.06 42.20
CA PHE A 77 16.00 5.35 40.93
C PHE A 77 16.92 6.14 40.01
N SER A 78 18.15 5.65 39.93
CA SER A 78 19.21 6.10 39.05
C SER A 78 18.70 6.18 37.61
N THR A 79 18.83 7.36 37.01
CA THR A 79 18.83 7.51 35.55
C THR A 79 20.15 6.94 35.04
N GLU A 80 20.16 5.67 34.68
CA GLU A 80 21.22 5.14 33.82
C GLU A 80 20.96 5.62 32.39
N ASP A 81 21.91 6.41 31.91
CA ASP A 81 22.10 6.81 30.53
C ASP A 81 22.18 5.56 29.65
N GLY A 82 21.06 5.16 29.07
CA GLY A 82 21.01 4.17 28.01
C GLY A 82 21.51 4.80 26.71
N GLU A 83 22.82 4.79 26.50
CA GLU A 83 23.44 4.95 25.19
C GLU A 83 22.71 4.06 24.17
N LEU A 84 22.11 4.69 23.17
CA LEU A 84 21.64 3.99 21.98
C LEU A 84 22.86 3.33 21.32
N PRO A 85 22.79 2.03 20.92
CA PRO A 85 23.90 1.41 20.25
C PRO A 85 24.19 2.12 18.93
N ASP A 86 25.40 2.65 18.84
CA ASP A 86 26.00 3.19 17.63
C ASP A 86 26.01 2.07 16.57
N TYR A 87 25.16 2.21 15.56
CA TYR A 87 25.16 1.31 14.41
C TYR A 87 26.37 1.68 13.55
N ALA A 88 27.49 1.04 13.84
CA ALA A 88 28.68 1.09 13.01
C ALA A 88 28.32 0.72 11.56
N GLU A 89 28.59 1.65 10.65
CA GLU A 89 28.61 1.35 9.22
C GLU A 89 29.69 0.27 8.96
N PRO A 90 29.47 -0.67 8.04
CA PRO A 90 30.46 -1.69 7.73
C PRO A 90 31.71 -1.01 7.15
N THR A 91 32.82 -1.10 7.89
CA THR A 91 34.14 -0.66 7.46
C THR A 91 34.62 -1.52 6.30
N GLU A 92 34.96 -0.85 5.18
CA GLU A 92 35.73 -1.42 4.09
C GLU A 92 37.17 -1.69 4.59
N GLU A 93 37.54 -2.96 4.81
CA GLU A 93 38.92 -3.49 4.67
C GLU A 93 39.00 -4.94 5.19
N GLU A 94 39.00 -5.91 4.28
CA GLU A 94 39.90 -7.09 4.35
C GLU A 94 39.76 -7.92 3.06
N THR A 95 40.39 -7.47 1.97
CA THR A 95 40.71 -8.37 0.86
C THR A 95 42.09 -8.97 1.11
N GLY A 96 42.10 -10.05 1.89
CA GLY A 96 43.25 -10.95 2.01
C GLY A 96 43.53 -11.60 0.65
N GLY A 97 44.74 -11.36 0.14
CA GLY A 97 45.21 -11.91 -1.12
C GLY A 97 45.31 -13.43 -1.07
N LEU A 98 44.76 -14.08 -2.10
CA LEU A 98 45.12 -15.43 -2.48
C LEU A 98 45.87 -15.35 -3.81
N VAL A 99 47.19 -15.49 -3.73
CA VAL A 99 48.06 -15.74 -4.88
C VAL A 99 47.75 -17.14 -5.39
N VAL A 100 47.19 -17.24 -6.58
CA VAL A 100 47.14 -18.49 -7.34
C VAL A 100 48.03 -18.30 -8.56
N GLU A 101 49.25 -18.81 -8.46
CA GLU A 101 50.12 -19.02 -9.62
C GLU A 101 49.60 -20.18 -10.46
N GLY A 102 49.67 -20.02 -11.77
CA GLY A 102 49.83 -21.14 -12.70
C GLY A 102 48.58 -21.63 -13.42
N ARG A 103 48.31 -21.05 -14.61
CA ARG A 103 48.00 -21.86 -15.79
C ARG A 103 48.16 -21.05 -17.08
N GLU A 104 49.32 -21.20 -17.70
CA GLU A 104 49.54 -20.88 -19.10
C GLU A 104 48.80 -21.90 -19.99
N GLY A 105 48.22 -21.40 -21.08
CA GLY A 105 47.88 -22.20 -22.26
C GLY A 105 46.42 -22.60 -22.39
N MET A 106 45.63 -21.75 -23.05
CA MET A 106 44.62 -22.13 -24.07
C MET A 106 43.93 -20.85 -24.54
N ASP A 107 44.58 -20.15 -25.47
CA ASP A 107 44.05 -18.92 -26.06
C ASP A 107 44.27 -18.93 -27.58
N GLN A 108 43.64 -19.90 -28.26
CA GLN A 108 43.41 -19.88 -29.71
C GLN A 108 42.17 -20.74 -30.01
N GLY A 109 40.98 -20.12 -30.13
CA GLY A 109 39.82 -20.85 -30.64
C GLY A 109 38.41 -20.33 -30.37
N LEU A 110 38.20 -19.07 -29.96
CA LEU A 110 36.83 -18.56 -29.74
C LEU A 110 36.58 -17.16 -30.35
N GLU A 111 37.14 -16.89 -31.52
CA GLU A 111 36.94 -15.64 -32.29
C GLU A 111 36.31 -15.93 -33.68
N ALA A 112 35.41 -16.91 -33.76
CA ALA A 112 34.71 -17.24 -35.02
C ALA A 112 33.26 -17.74 -34.85
N ALA A 113 32.50 -17.17 -33.92
CA ALA A 113 31.06 -17.48 -33.77
C ALA A 113 30.20 -16.24 -33.43
N LEU A 114 30.56 -15.07 -33.98
CA LEU A 114 29.84 -13.80 -33.79
C LEU A 114 29.29 -13.20 -35.09
N ALA A 115 29.07 -14.01 -36.13
CA ALA A 115 28.36 -13.56 -37.32
C ALA A 115 27.15 -14.48 -37.57
N GLU A 116 26.01 -13.83 -37.79
CA GLU A 116 24.71 -14.40 -38.19
C GLU A 116 23.79 -14.88 -37.05
N ASN A 117 23.27 -13.92 -36.29
CA ASN A 117 22.00 -14.11 -35.60
C ASN A 117 20.89 -13.57 -36.53
N PRO A 118 20.03 -14.41 -37.14
CA PRO A 118 18.93 -13.93 -37.97
C PRO A 118 17.98 -13.10 -37.11
N ALA A 119 17.57 -11.95 -37.62
CA ALA A 119 16.63 -11.03 -36.97
C ALA A 119 15.45 -11.80 -36.35
N GLU A 120 15.35 -11.76 -35.02
CA GLU A 120 14.19 -12.28 -34.31
C GLU A 120 12.94 -11.58 -34.84
N PRO A 121 11.84 -12.32 -35.09
CA PRO A 121 10.59 -11.71 -35.51
C PRO A 121 10.13 -10.74 -34.43
N GLU A 122 9.88 -9.48 -34.82
CA GLU A 122 9.42 -8.42 -33.94
C GLU A 122 8.35 -8.94 -32.96
N ALA A 123 8.67 -8.84 -31.67
CA ALA A 123 7.78 -9.25 -30.60
C ALA A 123 6.45 -8.53 -30.77
N ARG A 124 5.43 -9.26 -31.21
CA ARG A 124 4.06 -8.74 -31.30
C ARG A 124 3.68 -8.16 -29.93
N PRO A 125 3.07 -6.97 -29.86
CA PRO A 125 2.60 -6.44 -28.61
C PRO A 125 1.66 -7.46 -27.97
N VAL A 126 1.99 -7.90 -26.76
CA VAL A 126 1.09 -8.70 -25.93
C VAL A 126 -0.12 -7.82 -25.66
N VAL A 127 -1.16 -8.00 -26.45
CA VAL A 127 -2.44 -7.36 -26.21
C VAL A 127 -3.00 -8.07 -24.99
N ASP A 128 -2.82 -7.46 -23.82
CA ASP A 128 -3.48 -7.89 -22.59
C ASP A 128 -4.98 -7.93 -22.90
N GLY A 129 -5.54 -9.14 -23.08
CA GLY A 129 -6.91 -9.42 -23.54
C GLY A 129 -8.00 -9.02 -22.55
N VAL A 130 -7.92 -7.80 -22.04
CA VAL A 130 -8.78 -7.21 -21.03
C VAL A 130 -9.88 -6.45 -21.77
N GLY A 131 -11.13 -6.90 -21.66
CA GLY A 131 -12.27 -6.16 -22.17
C GLY A 131 -12.36 -4.75 -21.54
N THR A 132 -13.02 -3.82 -22.23
CA THR A 132 -13.16 -2.42 -21.79
C THR A 132 -13.75 -2.28 -20.38
N SER A 133 -14.72 -3.12 -20.02
CA SER A 133 -15.30 -3.17 -18.67
C SER A 133 -14.28 -3.58 -17.61
N SER A 134 -13.46 -4.58 -17.91
CA SER A 134 -12.38 -5.02 -17.02
C SER A 134 -11.31 -3.94 -16.86
N GLN A 135 -10.97 -3.19 -17.91
CA GLN A 135 -10.03 -2.07 -17.78
C GLN A 135 -10.55 -0.94 -16.89
N ALA A 136 -11.85 -0.62 -17.00
CA ALA A 136 -12.49 0.38 -16.15
C ALA A 136 -12.53 -0.06 -14.67
N LEU A 137 -12.90 -1.32 -14.40
CA LEU A 137 -12.90 -1.84 -13.02
C LEU A 137 -11.49 -1.86 -12.41
N LEU A 138 -10.49 -2.26 -13.21
CA LEU A 138 -9.08 -2.21 -12.83
C LEU A 138 -8.62 -0.78 -12.51
N SER A 139 -9.09 0.22 -13.28
CA SER A 139 -8.75 1.62 -13.00
C SER A 139 -9.42 2.11 -11.74
N ASP A 140 -10.67 1.75 -11.47
CA ASP A 140 -11.44 2.32 -10.36
C ASP A 140 -10.94 1.83 -9.00
N ARG A 141 -10.71 0.52 -8.85
CA ARG A 141 -10.20 -0.07 -7.60
C ARG A 141 -8.80 0.44 -7.28
N GLY A 142 -7.88 0.36 -8.24
CA GLY A 142 -6.52 0.86 -8.10
C GLY A 142 -6.47 2.36 -7.80
N THR A 143 -7.27 3.16 -8.51
CA THR A 143 -7.35 4.61 -8.29
C THR A 143 -7.87 4.95 -6.90
N SER A 144 -8.89 4.26 -6.41
CA SER A 144 -9.43 4.45 -5.05
C SER A 144 -8.38 4.17 -3.97
N LEU A 145 -7.61 3.09 -4.13
CA LEU A 145 -6.50 2.73 -3.24
C LEU A 145 -5.38 3.77 -3.28
N ALA A 146 -4.91 4.13 -4.47
CA ALA A 146 -3.86 5.13 -4.65
C ALA A 146 -4.24 6.49 -4.07
N ASN A 147 -5.49 6.92 -4.27
CA ASN A 147 -5.99 8.18 -3.75
C ASN A 147 -6.03 8.18 -2.22
N GLU A 148 -6.42 7.07 -1.59
CA GLU A 148 -6.36 6.95 -0.14
C GLU A 148 -4.92 6.96 0.38
N ALA A 149 -4.02 6.23 -0.28
CA ALA A 149 -2.60 6.25 0.08
C ALA A 149 -2.00 7.66 -0.01
N ARG A 150 -2.28 8.39 -1.09
CA ARG A 150 -1.87 9.80 -1.26
C ARG A 150 -2.49 10.70 -0.19
N ARG A 151 -3.79 10.55 0.11
CA ARG A 151 -4.47 11.31 1.17
C ARG A 151 -3.79 11.08 2.51
N ILE A 152 -3.51 9.83 2.86
CA ILE A 152 -2.83 9.47 4.11
C ILE A 152 -1.45 10.12 4.16
N ALA A 153 -0.62 9.92 3.14
CA ALA A 153 0.74 10.48 3.11
C ALA A 153 0.75 12.03 3.13
N GLY A 154 -0.25 12.67 2.53
CA GLY A 154 -0.40 14.13 2.51
C GLY A 154 -1.03 14.74 3.76
N TYR A 155 -1.84 13.97 4.51
CA TYR A 155 -2.57 14.40 5.70
C TYR A 155 -2.12 13.63 6.96
N THR A 156 -0.80 13.56 7.16
CA THR A 156 -0.21 12.95 8.36
C THR A 156 0.37 14.04 9.26
N ASN A 157 -0.09 14.08 10.51
CA ASN A 157 0.46 14.96 11.54
C ASN A 157 1.76 14.37 12.07
N ARG A 158 2.89 14.94 11.64
CA ARG A 158 4.22 14.40 11.93
C ARG A 158 4.63 14.51 13.39
N SER A 159 4.01 15.41 14.17
CA SER A 159 4.35 15.59 15.58
C SER A 159 3.77 14.49 16.47
N THR A 160 2.78 13.74 16.00
CA THR A 160 2.08 12.71 16.78
C THR A 160 2.10 11.32 16.13
N SER A 161 2.56 11.26 14.89
CA SER A 161 2.65 10.05 14.08
C SER A 161 4.05 9.46 14.13
N TYR A 162 4.16 8.14 14.07
CA TYR A 162 5.45 7.44 14.04
C TYR A 162 5.24 5.98 13.64
N TYR A 163 6.34 5.30 13.27
CA TYR A 163 6.30 3.87 12.99
C TYR A 163 6.04 3.09 14.29
N ALA A 164 5.02 2.23 14.30
CA ALA A 164 4.68 1.40 15.45
C ALA A 164 4.02 0.09 15.01
N PHE A 165 4.21 -1.01 15.74
CA PHE A 165 3.54 -2.29 15.43
C PHE A 165 2.04 -2.30 15.77
N THR A 166 1.55 -1.24 16.42
CA THR A 166 0.11 -1.01 16.66
C THR A 166 -0.57 -0.47 15.41
N LEU A 167 -1.90 -0.52 15.34
CA LEU A 167 -2.68 0.16 14.31
C LEU A 167 -3.56 1.21 14.97
N TYR A 168 -3.09 2.46 15.02
CA TYR A 168 -3.84 3.60 15.53
C TYR A 168 -3.92 4.69 14.46
N MET A 169 -5.14 4.99 14.02
CA MET A 169 -5.41 5.94 12.94
C MET A 169 -6.48 6.92 13.40
N ASN A 170 -6.08 8.15 13.72
CA ASN A 170 -6.98 9.23 14.07
C ASN A 170 -7.12 10.18 12.86
N GLU A 171 -8.30 10.15 12.24
CA GLU A 171 -8.57 10.94 11.04
C GLU A 171 -8.82 12.41 11.32
N SER A 172 -9.31 12.79 12.49
CA SER A 172 -9.55 14.21 12.79
C SER A 172 -8.23 14.94 13.02
N THR A 173 -7.28 14.31 13.71
CA THR A 173 -5.99 14.93 14.05
C THR A 173 -4.86 14.63 13.05
N GLY A 174 -5.07 13.68 12.13
CA GLY A 174 -4.02 13.16 11.25
C GLY A 174 -2.98 12.29 11.97
N THR A 175 -3.23 11.85 13.21
CA THR A 175 -2.28 11.02 13.99
C THR A 175 -2.29 9.58 13.49
N ARG A 176 -1.13 9.06 13.05
CA ARG A 176 -0.95 7.71 12.50
C ARG A 176 0.18 6.98 13.21
N ARG A 177 -0.13 5.88 13.89
CA ARG A 177 0.87 4.99 14.51
C ARG A 177 0.66 3.61 13.95
N THR A 178 1.53 3.24 13.02
CA THR A 178 1.33 2.03 12.22
C THR A 178 2.62 1.54 11.59
N ASP A 179 2.68 0.24 11.31
CA ASP A 179 3.71 -0.37 10.48
C ASP A 179 3.23 -0.46 9.03
N CYS A 180 4.08 -0.99 8.15
CA CYS A 180 3.78 -1.08 6.73
C CYS A 180 2.49 -1.86 6.45
N SER A 181 2.36 -3.04 7.06
CA SER A 181 1.20 -3.91 6.91
C SER A 181 -0.08 -3.34 7.52
N GLY A 182 0.03 -2.59 8.63
CA GLY A 182 -1.10 -1.94 9.30
C GLY A 182 -1.65 -0.79 8.48
N LEU A 183 -0.77 0.00 7.84
CA LEU A 183 -1.18 1.05 6.91
C LEU A 183 -1.95 0.45 5.72
N ILE A 184 -1.45 -0.63 5.15
CA ILE A 184 -2.07 -1.28 3.99
C ILE A 184 -3.40 -1.94 4.38
N ALA A 185 -3.47 -2.60 5.54
CA ALA A 185 -4.70 -3.15 6.07
C ALA A 185 -5.76 -2.05 6.28
N TYR A 186 -5.36 -0.88 6.79
CA TYR A 186 -6.26 0.26 6.96
C TYR A 186 -6.82 0.78 5.63
N ILE A 187 -5.95 0.96 4.63
CA ILE A 187 -6.37 1.44 3.30
C ILE A 187 -7.32 0.45 2.64
N LEU A 188 -6.94 -0.83 2.61
CA LEU A 188 -7.72 -1.88 1.97
C LEU A 188 -9.08 -2.09 2.65
N SER A 189 -9.11 -2.22 3.98
CA SER A 189 -10.38 -2.42 4.72
C SER A 189 -11.37 -1.27 4.51
N ARG A 190 -10.89 -0.03 4.37
CA ARG A 190 -11.75 1.13 4.12
C ARG A 190 -12.22 1.26 2.67
N LYS A 191 -11.33 1.03 1.71
CA LYS A 191 -11.60 1.36 0.30
C LYS A 191 -12.01 0.17 -0.55
N GLN A 192 -11.55 -1.03 -0.19
CA GLN A 192 -11.72 -2.26 -0.95
C GLN A 192 -11.79 -3.47 0.01
N SER A 193 -12.77 -3.48 0.91
CA SER A 193 -12.93 -4.53 1.93
C SER A 193 -13.00 -5.93 1.32
N GLY A 194 -13.75 -6.11 0.22
CA GLY A 194 -13.81 -7.40 -0.46
C GLY A 194 -12.47 -7.88 -1.04
N GLY A 195 -11.51 -6.97 -1.31
CA GLY A 195 -10.14 -7.34 -1.67
C GLY A 195 -9.26 -7.63 -0.46
N TYR A 196 -9.51 -6.95 0.66
CA TYR A 196 -8.86 -7.19 1.94
C TYR A 196 -9.20 -8.57 2.50
N ASP A 197 -10.48 -8.94 2.49
CA ASP A 197 -11.00 -10.17 3.08
C ASP A 197 -10.48 -11.45 2.41
N LEU A 198 -9.90 -11.33 1.22
CA LEU A 198 -9.29 -12.45 0.50
C LEU A 198 -7.89 -12.80 1.03
N ILE A 199 -7.25 -11.89 1.77
CA ILE A 199 -5.88 -12.05 2.24
C ILE A 199 -5.94 -12.80 3.58
N PRO A 200 -5.44 -14.04 3.64
CA PRO A 200 -5.52 -14.84 4.85
C PRO A 200 -4.69 -14.22 5.97
N THR A 201 -5.11 -14.45 7.21
CA THR A 201 -4.31 -14.19 8.41
C THR A 201 -3.97 -15.50 9.10
N ASP A 202 -2.80 -15.58 9.70
CA ASP A 202 -2.31 -16.75 10.44
C ASP A 202 -2.77 -16.77 11.91
N GLY A 203 -3.95 -16.22 12.19
CA GLY A 203 -4.48 -16.04 13.55
C GLY A 203 -4.08 -14.71 14.20
N THR A 204 -3.33 -13.87 13.49
CA THR A 204 -3.14 -12.46 13.83
C THR A 204 -4.41 -11.64 13.54
N TYR A 205 -4.56 -10.49 14.21
CA TYR A 205 -5.71 -9.58 14.04
C TYR A 205 -5.79 -8.96 12.63
N ARG A 206 -4.69 -8.97 11.88
CA ARG A 206 -4.58 -8.40 10.52
C ARG A 206 -3.43 -9.06 9.76
N PRO A 207 -3.47 -9.08 8.41
CA PRO A 207 -2.36 -9.61 7.62
C PRO A 207 -1.08 -8.83 7.87
N ILE A 208 0.04 -9.55 7.98
CA ILE A 208 1.41 -9.01 8.00
C ILE A 208 2.05 -9.14 6.62
N ALA A 209 3.21 -8.51 6.39
CA ALA A 209 3.87 -8.48 5.08
C ALA A 209 4.07 -9.87 4.44
N SER A 210 4.37 -10.89 5.25
CA SER A 210 4.50 -12.27 4.78
C SER A 210 3.21 -12.86 4.21
N ASP A 211 2.06 -12.50 4.78
CA ASP A 211 0.75 -12.99 4.35
C ASP A 211 0.39 -12.42 2.98
N TYR A 212 0.58 -11.11 2.80
CA TYR A 212 0.44 -10.46 1.50
C TYR A 212 1.34 -11.13 0.46
N PHE A 213 2.59 -11.41 0.82
CA PHE A 213 3.54 -12.05 -0.08
C PHE A 213 3.09 -13.45 -0.51
N ASP A 214 2.77 -14.33 0.44
CA ASP A 214 2.39 -15.72 0.13
C ASP A 214 1.08 -15.77 -0.65
N TYR A 215 0.12 -14.94 -0.25
CA TYR A 215 -1.15 -14.83 -0.92
C TYR A 215 -0.97 -14.39 -2.38
N LEU A 216 -0.27 -13.26 -2.61
CA LEU A 216 -0.05 -12.74 -3.95
C LEU A 216 0.81 -13.66 -4.83
N LEU A 217 1.76 -14.39 -4.23
CA LEU A 217 2.60 -15.34 -4.95
C LEU A 217 1.77 -16.46 -5.60
N SER A 218 0.67 -16.86 -4.93
CA SER A 218 -0.25 -17.89 -5.41
C SER A 218 -1.27 -17.40 -6.45
N ARG A 219 -1.33 -16.09 -6.74
CA ARG A 219 -2.34 -15.53 -7.63
C ARG A 219 -2.02 -15.74 -9.12
N PRO A 220 -3.04 -15.85 -9.99
CA PRO A 220 -2.84 -15.91 -11.43
C PRO A 220 -2.18 -14.61 -11.92
N THR A 221 -1.55 -14.67 -13.10
CA THR A 221 -0.96 -13.50 -13.77
C THR A 221 -1.88 -12.89 -14.83
N THR A 222 -2.97 -13.59 -15.17
CA THR A 222 -3.96 -13.21 -16.19
C THR A 222 -5.11 -12.41 -15.59
N ALA A 223 -5.63 -11.45 -16.36
CA ALA A 223 -6.59 -10.46 -15.91
C ALA A 223 -8.04 -10.97 -15.74
N SER A 224 -8.76 -10.21 -14.90
CA SER A 224 -10.20 -10.03 -14.71
C SER A 224 -11.06 -10.05 -15.95
N THR A 225 -12.06 -10.91 -16.02
CA THR A 225 -13.36 -10.52 -16.58
C THR A 225 -14.48 -10.50 -15.53
N THR A 226 -14.20 -10.88 -14.28
CA THR A 226 -15.19 -10.88 -13.19
C THR A 226 -15.28 -9.53 -12.49
N THR A 227 -16.46 -9.19 -12.00
CA THR A 227 -16.71 -7.98 -11.20
C THR A 227 -16.33 -8.15 -9.73
N SER A 228 -16.30 -9.38 -9.21
CA SER A 228 -15.87 -9.66 -7.84
C SER A 228 -14.40 -9.29 -7.61
N PRO A 229 -14.05 -8.69 -6.46
CA PRO A 229 -12.66 -8.41 -6.09
C PRO A 229 -11.78 -9.64 -6.23
N ARG A 230 -10.62 -9.47 -6.87
CA ARG A 230 -9.60 -10.51 -6.92
C ARG A 230 -8.22 -9.94 -7.15
N TRP A 231 -7.24 -10.61 -6.55
CA TRP A 231 -5.85 -10.23 -6.77
C TRP A 231 -5.25 -10.98 -7.95
N ARG A 232 -4.47 -10.24 -8.74
CA ARG A 232 -3.63 -10.75 -9.82
C ARG A 232 -2.17 -10.42 -9.53
N ARG A 233 -1.28 -11.35 -9.86
CA ARG A 233 0.16 -11.14 -9.77
C ARG A 233 0.67 -10.36 -10.98
N ILE A 234 1.42 -9.30 -10.73
CA ILE A 234 2.12 -8.51 -11.75
C ILE A 234 3.56 -8.99 -11.83
N LEU A 235 4.06 -9.25 -13.05
CA LEU A 235 5.37 -9.88 -13.26
C LEU A 235 6.52 -8.89 -13.45
N LYS A 236 6.22 -7.72 -14.02
CA LYS A 236 7.23 -6.71 -14.35
C LYS A 236 6.93 -5.42 -13.57
N PRO A 237 7.91 -4.86 -12.85
CA PRO A 237 7.69 -3.64 -12.07
C PRO A 237 7.22 -2.46 -12.93
N ILE A 238 7.69 -2.36 -14.18
CA ILE A 238 7.27 -1.29 -15.10
C ILE A 238 5.78 -1.34 -15.47
N SER A 239 5.12 -2.49 -15.26
CA SER A 239 3.69 -2.69 -15.53
C SER A 239 2.80 -2.37 -14.33
N LEU A 240 3.39 -1.97 -13.19
CA LEU A 240 2.63 -1.54 -12.01
C LEU A 240 1.82 -0.28 -12.32
N LYS A 241 0.70 -0.15 -11.63
CA LYS A 241 -0.21 1.00 -11.67
C LYS A 241 -0.44 1.54 -10.26
N PRO A 242 -0.86 2.81 -10.12
CA PRO A 242 -1.29 3.33 -8.83
C PRO A 242 -2.31 2.39 -8.14
N GLY A 243 -2.08 2.09 -6.87
CA GLY A 243 -2.90 1.21 -6.05
C GLY A 243 -2.46 -0.26 -6.03
N ASP A 244 -1.54 -0.66 -6.91
CA ASP A 244 -0.90 -1.98 -6.82
C ASP A 244 -0.07 -2.10 -5.54
N LEU A 245 0.22 -3.34 -5.12
CA LEU A 245 1.13 -3.63 -4.01
C LEU A 245 2.48 -4.10 -4.51
N VAL A 246 3.54 -3.69 -3.82
CA VAL A 246 4.89 -4.26 -3.92
C VAL A 246 5.24 -4.86 -2.57
N VAL A 247 5.59 -6.14 -2.56
CA VAL A 247 5.81 -6.91 -1.33
C VAL A 247 7.10 -7.71 -1.44
N TYR A 248 7.89 -7.71 -0.38
CA TYR A 248 8.99 -8.66 -0.24
C TYR A 248 8.98 -9.28 1.14
N LYS A 249 9.51 -10.50 1.24
CA LYS A 249 9.88 -11.11 2.50
C LYS A 249 11.34 -10.80 2.81
N ASN A 250 11.65 -10.61 4.09
CA ASN A 250 13.04 -10.61 4.48
C ASN A 250 13.62 -12.02 4.34
N PRO A 251 14.94 -12.13 4.07
CA PRO A 251 15.62 -13.42 4.16
C PRO A 251 15.48 -14.00 5.57
N PRO A 252 15.57 -15.35 5.71
CA PRO A 252 15.55 -16.01 7.01
C PRO A 252 16.56 -15.39 7.99
N GLY A 253 16.15 -15.20 9.25
CA GLY A 253 16.97 -14.56 10.29
C GLY A 253 16.77 -13.04 10.43
N GLY A 254 15.97 -12.41 9.56
CA GLY A 254 15.56 -11.02 9.72
C GLY A 254 14.57 -10.80 10.87
N SER A 255 14.59 -9.62 11.48
CA SER A 255 13.75 -9.25 12.63
C SER A 255 12.30 -8.86 12.28
N THR A 256 11.94 -8.80 10.99
CA THR A 256 10.56 -8.51 10.53
C THR A 256 10.12 -9.48 9.43
N SER A 257 8.81 -9.64 9.26
CA SER A 257 8.19 -10.56 8.29
C SER A 257 8.37 -10.16 6.81
N GLY A 258 8.90 -8.97 6.56
CA GLY A 258 9.05 -8.38 5.22
C GLY A 258 8.61 -6.92 5.20
N HIS A 259 8.24 -6.45 4.01
CA HIS A 259 7.69 -5.10 3.82
C HIS A 259 6.63 -5.13 2.73
N VAL A 260 5.58 -4.31 2.91
CA VAL A 260 4.50 -4.14 1.94
C VAL A 260 4.27 -2.65 1.71
N MET A 261 4.20 -2.28 0.44
CA MET A 261 4.10 -0.89 0.00
C MET A 261 3.00 -0.79 -1.06
N MET A 262 2.32 0.35 -1.11
CA MET A 262 1.35 0.65 -2.16
C MET A 262 1.99 1.54 -3.22
N VAL A 263 1.80 1.21 -4.49
CA VAL A 263 2.26 2.02 -5.62
C VAL A 263 1.46 3.33 -5.65
N LYS A 264 2.18 4.43 -5.55
CA LYS A 264 1.62 5.78 -5.52
C LYS A 264 1.32 6.29 -6.92
N ASP A 265 2.30 6.20 -7.82
CA ASP A 265 2.26 6.75 -9.17
C ASP A 265 2.87 5.75 -10.16
N LEU A 266 2.82 6.06 -11.47
CA LEU A 266 3.38 5.18 -12.49
C LEU A 266 4.90 4.98 -12.29
N PRO A 267 5.40 3.73 -12.37
CA PRO A 267 6.83 3.47 -12.39
C PRO A 267 7.50 4.05 -13.63
N TYR A 268 8.80 4.27 -13.53
CA TYR A 268 9.63 4.74 -14.63
C TYR A 268 11.02 4.11 -14.59
N ALA A 269 11.75 4.15 -15.71
CA ALA A 269 13.09 3.60 -15.79
C ALA A 269 14.07 4.38 -14.88
N GLY A 270 14.86 3.65 -14.10
CA GLY A 270 15.98 4.20 -13.32
C GLY A 270 17.29 4.08 -14.08
N ARG A 271 18.38 3.77 -13.36
CA ARG A 271 19.63 3.35 -14.01
C ARG A 271 19.48 1.98 -14.67
N SER A 272 20.51 1.54 -15.38
CA SER A 272 20.53 0.22 -16.02
C SER A 272 20.17 -0.89 -15.01
N GLY A 273 19.16 -1.69 -15.35
CA GLY A 273 18.66 -2.77 -14.49
C GLY A 273 17.82 -2.31 -13.29
N GLU A 274 17.30 -1.08 -13.28
CA GLU A 274 16.44 -0.55 -12.21
C GLU A 274 15.13 0.04 -12.76
N VAL A 275 14.02 -0.27 -12.09
CA VAL A 275 12.74 0.43 -12.25
C VAL A 275 12.45 1.21 -10.98
N ILE A 276 12.23 2.51 -11.10
CA ILE A 276 11.83 3.34 -9.96
C ILE A 276 10.33 3.21 -9.76
N VAL A 277 9.93 2.87 -8.54
CA VAL A 277 8.52 2.72 -8.16
C VAL A 277 8.19 3.74 -7.07
N PRO A 278 7.38 4.77 -7.38
CA PRO A 278 6.83 5.65 -6.38
C PRO A 278 5.88 4.88 -5.48
N VAL A 279 6.08 4.96 -4.16
CA VAL A 279 5.32 4.19 -3.16
C VAL A 279 4.83 5.04 -2.00
N VAL A 280 3.80 4.55 -1.34
CA VAL A 280 3.36 4.93 0.00
C VAL A 280 3.50 3.72 0.91
N ASP A 281 4.10 3.94 2.07
CA ASP A 281 4.33 2.91 3.07
C ASP A 281 4.38 3.51 4.48
N SER A 282 4.59 2.66 5.49
CA SER A 282 4.99 3.10 6.82
C SER A 282 6.25 2.36 7.22
N ALA A 283 7.33 3.08 7.51
CA ALA A 283 8.64 2.52 7.82
C ALA A 283 9.42 3.38 8.82
N ARG A 284 10.49 2.80 9.37
CA ARG A 284 11.41 3.47 10.30
C ARG A 284 12.28 4.54 9.65
N SER A 285 12.54 4.42 8.34
CA SER A 285 13.36 5.35 7.58
C SER A 285 12.70 5.69 6.24
N GLY A 286 13.04 6.84 5.66
CA GLY A 286 12.50 7.29 4.38
C GLY A 286 13.16 6.62 3.16
N HIS A 287 12.39 6.53 2.09
CA HIS A 287 12.84 6.17 0.73
C HIS A 287 13.54 7.35 0.01
N ALA A 288 13.75 7.26 -1.30
CA ALA A 288 14.21 8.42 -2.08
C ALA A 288 13.08 9.47 -2.21
N LYS A 289 13.44 10.75 -2.14
CA LYS A 289 12.50 11.89 -2.25
C LYS A 289 11.30 11.75 -1.32
N ASP A 290 11.54 11.22 -0.12
CA ASP A 290 10.48 10.85 0.79
C ASP A 290 9.87 12.05 1.50
N THR A 291 8.53 12.10 1.59
CA THR A 291 7.83 13.16 2.31
C THR A 291 8.26 13.23 3.77
N ARG A 292 8.70 12.12 4.37
CA ARG A 292 9.16 12.04 5.76
C ARG A 292 10.43 12.85 6.05
N GLY A 293 11.28 13.09 5.06
CA GLY A 293 12.62 13.61 5.32
C GLY A 293 13.49 12.60 6.09
N SER A 294 14.48 13.09 6.86
CA SER A 294 15.46 12.24 7.57
C SER A 294 15.08 11.88 9.01
N THR A 295 14.20 12.63 9.65
CA THR A 295 13.98 12.54 11.12
C THR A 295 12.66 11.87 11.51
N TYR A 296 11.75 11.66 10.56
CA TYR A 296 10.40 11.17 10.84
C TYR A 296 10.20 9.74 10.34
N SER A 297 9.64 8.89 11.20
CA SER A 297 9.23 7.53 10.89
C SER A 297 7.71 7.43 10.76
N GLY A 298 7.21 6.32 10.24
CA GLY A 298 5.77 6.10 10.06
C GLY A 298 5.35 6.31 8.62
N PRO A 299 4.08 6.69 8.37
CA PRO A 299 3.55 6.83 7.02
C PRO A 299 4.27 7.90 6.20
N GLY A 300 4.67 7.54 4.98
CA GLY A 300 5.40 8.41 4.06
C GLY A 300 5.13 8.07 2.61
N ALA A 301 5.59 8.96 1.73
CA ALA A 301 5.58 8.73 0.29
C ALA A 301 6.95 9.04 -0.28
N GLY A 302 7.53 8.11 -1.02
CA GLY A 302 8.84 8.27 -1.67
C GLY A 302 8.98 7.30 -2.83
N SER A 303 10.21 6.94 -3.18
CA SER A 303 10.47 5.99 -4.26
C SER A 303 11.51 4.94 -3.86
N ILE A 304 11.18 3.68 -4.13
CA ILE A 304 12.13 2.58 -4.12
C ILE A 304 12.66 2.34 -5.54
N GLY A 305 13.81 1.68 -5.63
CA GLY A 305 14.25 1.06 -6.87
C GLY A 305 13.95 -0.42 -6.84
N VAL A 306 13.46 -0.98 -7.93
CA VAL A 306 13.34 -2.43 -8.10
C VAL A 306 14.41 -2.87 -9.09
N LYS A 307 15.35 -3.68 -8.63
CA LYS A 307 16.35 -4.31 -9.49
C LYS A 307 15.68 -5.34 -10.37
N VAL A 308 15.96 -5.30 -11.66
CA VAL A 308 15.43 -6.24 -12.64
C VAL A 308 16.53 -6.99 -13.38
N ASP A 309 16.22 -8.21 -13.85
CA ASP A 309 17.04 -8.95 -14.81
C ASP A 309 16.85 -8.44 -16.25
N SER A 310 17.52 -9.07 -17.21
CA SER A 310 17.40 -8.75 -18.65
C SER A 310 16.00 -8.97 -19.22
N TYR A 311 15.14 -9.71 -18.53
CA TYR A 311 13.74 -9.95 -18.91
C TYR A 311 12.77 -8.99 -18.21
N GLY A 312 13.27 -8.09 -17.36
CA GLY A 312 12.46 -7.15 -16.57
C GLY A 312 11.81 -7.78 -15.34
N LYS A 313 12.23 -8.98 -14.90
CA LYS A 313 11.72 -9.63 -13.68
C LYS A 313 12.45 -9.07 -12.45
N PRO A 314 11.73 -8.85 -11.34
CA PRO A 314 12.35 -8.30 -10.13
C PRO A 314 13.29 -9.32 -9.48
N THR A 315 14.48 -8.89 -9.09
CA THR A 315 15.51 -9.70 -8.43
C THR A 315 15.97 -9.14 -7.08
N GLY A 316 15.57 -7.91 -6.75
CA GLY A 316 15.90 -7.23 -5.50
C GLY A 316 15.39 -5.79 -5.50
N TYR A 317 15.71 -5.04 -4.46
CA TYR A 317 15.30 -3.64 -4.34
C TYR A 317 16.44 -2.74 -3.84
N TYR A 318 16.34 -1.46 -4.18
CA TYR A 318 17.11 -0.37 -3.62
C TYR A 318 16.19 0.41 -2.69
N TRP A 319 16.54 0.52 -1.40
CA TRP A 319 15.68 1.18 -0.41
C TRP A 319 15.39 2.65 -0.77
N LYS A 320 16.39 3.34 -1.33
CA LYS A 320 16.24 4.67 -1.92
C LYS A 320 16.51 4.56 -3.42
N GLY A 321 15.45 4.51 -4.23
CA GLY A 321 15.56 4.34 -5.68
C GLY A 321 16.43 5.41 -6.33
N GLY A 322 17.36 4.98 -7.19
CA GLY A 322 18.34 5.84 -7.84
C GLY A 322 19.39 6.48 -6.92
N LEU A 323 19.36 6.21 -5.61
CA LEU A 323 20.30 6.78 -4.63
C LEU A 323 21.18 5.72 -3.96
N THR A 324 20.59 4.59 -3.54
CA THR A 324 21.37 3.51 -2.91
C THR A 324 22.14 2.71 -3.96
N SER A 325 23.46 2.55 -3.81
CA SER A 325 24.29 1.82 -4.79
C SER A 325 24.05 0.30 -4.81
N TYR A 326 23.82 -0.31 -3.64
CA TYR A 326 23.72 -1.74 -3.48
C TYR A 326 22.26 -2.21 -3.31
N PRO A 327 21.81 -3.20 -4.11
CA PRO A 327 20.48 -3.77 -3.94
C PRO A 327 20.47 -4.77 -2.79
N THR A 328 19.35 -4.85 -2.08
CA THR A 328 19.03 -6.02 -1.28
C THR A 328 18.39 -7.07 -2.18
N TYR A 329 19.05 -8.21 -2.35
CA TYR A 329 18.51 -9.33 -3.11
C TYR A 329 17.46 -10.08 -2.30
N THR A 330 16.25 -10.13 -2.84
CA THR A 330 15.13 -10.88 -2.27
C THR A 330 14.07 -11.14 -3.33
N LYS A 331 13.18 -12.09 -3.04
CA LYS A 331 11.98 -12.28 -3.86
C LYS A 331 11.04 -11.10 -3.62
N ILE A 332 10.57 -10.51 -4.72
CA ILE A 332 9.56 -9.46 -4.72
C ILE A 332 8.34 -10.00 -5.45
N VAL A 333 7.18 -9.81 -4.85
CA VAL A 333 5.88 -10.14 -5.42
C VAL A 333 5.09 -8.85 -5.54
N MET A 334 4.40 -8.70 -6.66
CA MET A 334 3.60 -7.52 -6.97
C MET A 334 2.17 -7.94 -7.26
N GLY A 335 1.21 -7.19 -6.74
CA GLY A 335 -0.21 -7.52 -6.80
C GLY A 335 -1.06 -6.37 -7.29
N ARG A 336 -2.03 -6.66 -8.16
CA ARG A 336 -3.10 -5.74 -8.53
C ARG A 336 -4.43 -6.29 -8.06
N LEU A 337 -5.22 -5.44 -7.40
CA LEU A 337 -6.60 -5.75 -7.13
C LEU A 337 -7.44 -5.40 -8.37
N GLU A 338 -8.13 -6.39 -8.90
CA GLU A 338 -9.05 -6.30 -10.05
C GLU A 338 -10.48 -6.40 -9.59
#